data_AF-A0A952WNE8-F1
#
_entry.id   AF-A0A952WNE8-F1
#
_cell.length_a   1.000
_cell.length_b   1.000
_cell.length_c   1.000
_cell.angle_alpha   90.00
_cell.angle_beta   90.00
_cell.angle_gamma   90.00
#
_symmetry.space_group_name_H-M   'P 1'
#
loop_
_entity.id
_entity.type
_entity.pdbx_description
1 polymer ?
#
loop_
_entity_poly.entity_id
_entity_poly.type
_entity_poly.pdbx_seq_one_letter_code
_entity_poly.pdbx_strand_id
1 'polypeptide(L)'
;MLSSRAVCRAWLASSLTFSGFAGVCVAQDAAPAPRVAPSAGERDQASDPAEALRAERASLARMEQELRKIRVKHFGSIRRAEIRQEGILRLREYTDPVIYPSLITIFERERHDVRTAILDMLLEQESEKADVALAWVAAFDRDEVVRAEALDRLGRRIEAVGDIPAGVRAMIYRGLRSGSETKVNGSAELAQSLKFFDAIPWLITAQFGGPGSSGRGQAEPRGDLAYIVVGTQTAFVSDLTPIVSDSAVAFDPTLSTLTTGTILRIQDAVVTTHRTIVQTVLVRMTTEAWGYPTDGLGFDGPRWWRWYREDYLPSLSASLAGLDRPESGANDQERPAETPAVPSR
;
A
#
# COMPACT_ATOMS: atom_id res chain seq x y z
N MET A 1 -23.81 -10.51 21.19
CA MET A 1 -23.18 -11.36 22.23
C MET A 1 -23.36 -12.80 21.85
N LEU A 2 -22.38 -13.40 21.16
CA LEU A 2 -22.16 -14.84 21.11
C LEU A 2 -20.75 -15.06 20.55
N SER A 3 -20.02 -15.88 21.30
CA SER A 3 -18.61 -16.21 21.23
C SER A 3 -18.28 -16.95 19.94
N SER A 4 -17.20 -16.56 19.26
CA SER A 4 -16.54 -17.40 18.24
C SER A 4 -15.06 -17.53 18.62
N ARG A 5 -14.80 -18.51 19.47
CA ARG A 5 -13.47 -19.04 19.78
C ARG A 5 -13.18 -20.20 18.83
N ALA A 6 -11.92 -20.28 18.42
CA ALA A 6 -11.22 -21.42 17.82
C ALA A 6 -11.36 -21.64 16.31
N VAL A 7 -10.29 -21.30 15.57
CA VAL A 7 -9.48 -22.27 14.81
C VAL A 7 -8.01 -21.79 14.85
N CYS A 8 -7.17 -22.46 15.63
CA CYS A 8 -5.72 -22.29 15.61
C CYS A 8 -5.09 -23.69 15.62
N ARG A 9 -4.56 -24.12 14.47
CA ARG A 9 -3.74 -25.31 14.21
C ARG A 9 -3.01 -25.04 12.90
N ALA A 10 -1.78 -25.45 12.63
CA ALA A 10 -0.67 -25.94 13.43
C ALA A 10 0.54 -25.84 12.46
N TRP A 11 1.61 -25.12 12.84
CA TRP A 11 2.84 -25.08 12.06
C TRP A 11 3.85 -26.06 12.68
N LEU A 12 4.29 -27.03 11.87
CA LEU A 12 5.38 -27.93 12.22
C LEU A 12 6.68 -27.46 11.56
N ALA A 13 7.72 -27.54 12.38
CA ALA A 13 9.08 -27.09 12.17
C ALA A 13 9.77 -27.66 10.93
N SER A 14 10.65 -26.85 10.33
CA SER A 14 11.89 -27.34 9.75
C SER A 14 12.98 -26.28 9.91
N SER A 15 13.89 -26.59 10.81
CA SER A 15 15.04 -25.79 11.19
C SER A 15 16.30 -26.30 10.52
N LEU A 16 17.17 -25.34 10.15
CA LEU A 16 18.63 -25.41 10.14
C LEU A 16 19.33 -26.24 9.05
N THR A 17 20.12 -25.55 8.22
CA THR A 17 21.58 -25.72 8.31
C THR A 17 22.33 -24.49 7.78
N PHE A 18 23.29 -24.06 8.59
CA PHE A 18 24.17 -22.91 8.45
C PHE A 18 25.58 -23.44 8.20
N SER A 19 26.27 -22.98 7.15
CA SER A 19 27.72 -23.11 6.89
C SER A 19 28.01 -22.39 5.56
N GLY A 20 29.04 -21.56 5.36
CA GLY A 20 30.13 -21.10 6.20
C GLY A 20 30.84 -19.94 5.48
N PHE A 21 31.47 -19.07 6.27
CA PHE A 21 32.39 -18.02 5.81
C PHE A 21 33.74 -18.63 5.43
N ALA A 22 34.29 -18.28 4.26
CA ALA A 22 35.73 -18.33 4.00
C ALA A 22 36.14 -17.44 2.81
N GLY A 23 37.11 -16.54 3.06
CA GLY A 23 38.21 -16.26 2.15
C GLY A 23 37.98 -15.30 0.98
N VAL A 24 38.27 -14.00 1.19
CA VAL A 24 38.70 -13.10 0.12
C VAL A 24 40.13 -13.49 -0.27
N CYS A 25 40.31 -14.01 -1.48
CA CYS A 25 41.61 -14.10 -2.15
C CYS A 25 41.58 -13.19 -3.38
N VAL A 26 42.38 -12.13 -3.32
CA VAL A 26 42.78 -11.34 -4.49
C VAL A 26 43.79 -12.17 -5.27
N ALA A 27 43.48 -12.49 -6.53
CA ALA A 27 44.42 -13.12 -7.47
C ALA A 27 44.44 -12.35 -8.79
N GLN A 28 45.65 -12.21 -9.32
CA GLN A 28 46.09 -11.34 -10.39
C GLN A 28 45.46 -11.63 -11.77
N ASP A 29 45.45 -10.56 -12.56
CA ASP A 29 45.23 -10.46 -14.00
C ASP A 29 45.90 -11.61 -14.80
N ALA A 30 45.09 -12.36 -15.54
CA ALA A 30 45.54 -13.25 -16.61
C ALA A 30 44.56 -13.11 -17.78
N ALA A 31 45.09 -12.67 -18.93
CA ALA A 31 44.33 -12.40 -20.14
C ALA A 31 43.46 -13.60 -20.59
N PRO A 32 42.21 -13.39 -21.03
CA PRO A 32 41.37 -14.49 -21.49
C PRO A 32 41.79 -14.98 -22.89
N ALA A 33 42.16 -16.26 -22.98
CA ALA A 33 42.31 -16.97 -24.24
C ALA A 33 40.98 -17.00 -25.03
N PRO A 34 41.01 -16.97 -26.38
CA PRO A 34 39.81 -16.89 -27.19
C PRO A 34 38.95 -18.15 -27.05
N ARG A 35 37.71 -17.99 -26.57
CA ARG A 35 36.70 -19.04 -26.55
C ARG A 35 36.23 -19.32 -27.98
N VAL A 36 36.50 -20.53 -28.45
CA VAL A 36 35.90 -21.10 -29.67
C VAL A 36 34.38 -21.12 -29.47
N ALA A 37 33.64 -20.41 -30.34
CA ALA A 37 32.19 -20.42 -30.33
C ALA A 37 31.68 -21.81 -30.76
N PRO A 38 30.72 -22.42 -30.04
CA PRO A 38 30.08 -23.64 -30.50
C PRO A 38 29.29 -23.35 -31.78
N SER A 39 29.50 -24.20 -32.78
CA SER A 39 28.91 -24.13 -34.12
C SER A 39 27.39 -24.16 -34.08
N ALA A 40 26.79 -23.26 -34.86
CA ALA A 40 25.36 -23.21 -35.14
C ALA A 40 24.92 -24.51 -35.84
N GLY A 41 24.31 -25.43 -35.10
CA GLY A 41 23.85 -26.69 -35.68
C GLY A 41 22.84 -27.49 -34.85
N GLU A 42 22.79 -27.30 -33.52
CA GLU A 42 21.85 -28.06 -32.66
C GLU A 42 21.15 -27.12 -31.67
N ARG A 43 20.10 -26.45 -32.14
CA ARG A 43 19.07 -25.84 -31.28
C ARG A 43 17.72 -26.40 -31.69
N ASP A 44 17.52 -27.69 -31.45
CA ASP A 44 16.20 -28.30 -31.54
C ASP A 44 15.47 -28.16 -30.19
N GLN A 45 14.32 -27.49 -30.26
CA GLN A 45 13.11 -27.71 -29.45
C GLN A 45 13.10 -27.30 -27.96
N ALA A 46 13.63 -26.12 -27.63
CA ALA A 46 13.08 -25.35 -26.52
C ALA A 46 12.25 -24.21 -27.13
N SER A 47 10.92 -24.29 -27.08
CA SER A 47 10.04 -23.18 -27.46
C SER A 47 10.54 -21.91 -26.77
N ASP A 48 10.88 -20.90 -27.57
CA ASP A 48 11.43 -19.65 -27.07
C ASP A 48 10.45 -19.07 -26.02
N PRO A 49 10.87 -18.80 -24.77
CA PRO A 49 10.00 -18.20 -23.75
C PRO A 49 9.37 -16.88 -24.22
N ALA A 50 10.00 -16.19 -25.18
CA ALA A 50 9.43 -15.01 -25.81
C ALA A 50 8.24 -15.32 -26.74
N GLU A 51 8.16 -16.51 -27.34
CA GLU A 51 7.03 -16.95 -28.16
C GLU A 51 5.82 -17.32 -27.30
N ALA A 52 6.03 -18.05 -26.21
CA ALA A 52 4.98 -18.38 -25.25
C ALA A 52 4.33 -17.11 -24.67
N LEU A 53 5.14 -16.14 -24.23
CA LEU A 53 4.64 -14.86 -23.73
C LEU A 53 3.88 -14.05 -24.81
N ARG A 54 4.34 -14.11 -26.07
CA ARG A 54 3.64 -13.48 -27.20
C ARG A 54 2.29 -14.14 -27.45
N ALA A 55 2.22 -15.47 -27.40
CA ALA A 55 0.98 -16.22 -27.58
C ALA A 55 -0.03 -15.94 -26.47
N GLU A 56 0.41 -15.90 -25.21
CA GLU A 56 -0.43 -15.53 -24.06
C GLU A 56 -0.96 -14.09 -24.16
N ARG A 57 -0.12 -13.13 -24.57
CA ARG A 57 -0.57 -11.75 -24.81
C ARG A 57 -1.59 -11.67 -25.94
N ALA A 58 -1.40 -12.46 -26.99
CA ALA A 58 -2.32 -12.50 -28.12
C ALA A 58 -3.67 -13.13 -27.75
N SER A 59 -3.68 -14.20 -26.93
CA SER A 59 -4.93 -14.82 -26.44
C SER A 59 -5.69 -13.85 -25.53
N LEU A 60 -4.99 -13.15 -24.64
CA LEU A 60 -5.57 -12.10 -23.80
C LEU A 60 -6.22 -10.99 -24.62
N ALA A 61 -5.50 -10.47 -25.63
CA ALA A 61 -6.04 -9.42 -26.49
C ALA A 61 -7.31 -9.86 -27.22
N ARG A 62 -7.41 -11.14 -27.63
CA ARG A 62 -8.64 -11.68 -28.25
C ARG A 62 -9.78 -11.75 -27.24
N MET A 63 -9.54 -12.28 -26.04
CA MET A 63 -10.56 -12.33 -24.99
C MET A 63 -11.04 -10.94 -24.60
N GLU A 64 -10.13 -9.97 -24.47
CA GLU A 64 -10.51 -8.57 -24.19
C GLU A 64 -11.36 -7.95 -25.29
N GLN A 65 -11.08 -8.27 -26.57
CA GLN A 65 -11.89 -7.81 -27.69
C GLN A 65 -13.31 -8.40 -27.62
N GLU A 66 -13.45 -9.68 -27.29
CA GLU A 66 -14.76 -10.32 -27.13
C GLU A 66 -15.52 -9.73 -25.93
N LEU A 67 -14.86 -9.49 -24.80
CA LEU A 67 -15.47 -8.81 -23.65
C LEU A 67 -15.98 -7.41 -24.00
N ARG A 68 -15.23 -6.65 -24.81
CA ARG A 68 -15.67 -5.33 -25.30
C ARG A 68 -16.86 -5.45 -26.25
N LYS A 69 -16.91 -6.47 -27.10
CA LYS A 69 -18.08 -6.74 -27.97
C LYS A 69 -19.31 -7.09 -27.13
N ILE A 70 -19.16 -7.93 -26.11
CA ILE A 70 -20.23 -8.26 -25.15
C ILE A 70 -20.72 -6.98 -24.47
N ARG A 71 -19.80 -6.13 -24.01
CA ARG A 71 -20.11 -4.83 -23.41
C ARG A 71 -20.97 -3.95 -24.31
N VAL A 72 -20.59 -3.79 -25.58
CA VAL A 72 -21.35 -2.95 -26.52
C VAL A 72 -22.70 -3.57 -26.90
N LYS A 73 -22.76 -4.90 -27.05
CA LYS A 73 -23.97 -5.59 -27.50
C LYS A 73 -25.04 -5.71 -26.42
N HIS A 74 -24.64 -5.95 -25.18
CA HIS A 74 -25.55 -6.32 -24.09
C HIS A 74 -25.66 -5.26 -22.99
N PHE A 75 -24.68 -4.36 -22.90
CA PHE A 75 -24.55 -3.42 -21.78
C PHE A 75 -24.44 -1.96 -22.25
N GLY A 76 -23.99 -1.05 -21.39
CA GLY A 76 -23.94 0.39 -21.67
C GLY A 76 -25.30 1.08 -21.50
N SER A 77 -25.84 1.66 -22.59
CA SER A 77 -27.11 2.39 -22.55
C SER A 77 -28.35 1.49 -22.53
N ILE A 78 -28.17 0.19 -22.75
CA ILE A 78 -29.25 -0.80 -22.83
C ILE A 78 -29.84 -1.04 -21.43
N ARG A 79 -31.15 -0.80 -21.30
CA ARG A 79 -31.91 -0.94 -20.03
C ARG A 79 -32.79 -2.19 -19.96
N ARG A 80 -32.96 -2.93 -21.07
CA ARG A 80 -33.80 -4.13 -21.09
C ARG A 80 -33.15 -5.23 -20.26
N ALA A 81 -33.86 -5.70 -19.23
CA ALA A 81 -33.34 -6.66 -18.28
C ALA A 81 -32.92 -7.98 -18.94
N GLU A 82 -33.73 -8.51 -19.86
CA GLU A 82 -33.47 -9.77 -20.56
C GLU A 82 -32.13 -9.78 -21.30
N ILE A 83 -31.84 -8.72 -22.07
CA ILE A 83 -30.59 -8.58 -22.82
C ILE A 83 -29.38 -8.48 -21.87
N ARG A 84 -29.54 -7.75 -20.75
CA ARG A 84 -28.49 -7.63 -19.75
C ARG A 84 -28.23 -8.97 -19.05
N GLN A 85 -29.27 -9.74 -18.74
CA GLN A 85 -29.15 -11.07 -18.16
C GLN A 85 -28.47 -12.05 -19.12
N GLU A 86 -28.80 -12.00 -20.41
CA GLU A 86 -28.07 -12.77 -21.44
C GLU A 86 -26.58 -12.40 -21.47
N GLY A 87 -26.28 -11.09 -21.39
CA GLY A 87 -24.91 -10.61 -21.25
C GLY A 87 -24.20 -11.17 -20.03
N ILE A 88 -24.86 -11.18 -18.85
CA ILE A 88 -24.28 -11.69 -17.60
C ILE A 88 -23.99 -13.18 -17.71
N LEU A 89 -24.89 -13.97 -18.29
CA LEU A 89 -24.67 -15.40 -18.52
C LEU A 89 -23.43 -15.65 -19.39
N ARG A 90 -23.22 -14.83 -20.43
CA ARG A 90 -22.02 -14.92 -21.28
C ARG A 90 -20.75 -14.52 -20.54
N LEU A 91 -20.81 -13.62 -19.56
CA LEU A 91 -19.63 -13.27 -18.74
C LEU A 91 -19.17 -14.45 -17.88
N ARG A 92 -20.09 -15.31 -17.44
CA ARG A 92 -19.78 -16.50 -16.63
C ARG A 92 -18.96 -17.56 -17.38
N GLU A 93 -18.93 -17.51 -18.71
CA GLU A 93 -18.08 -18.39 -19.53
C GLU A 93 -16.58 -18.05 -19.39
N TYR A 94 -16.25 -16.84 -18.94
CA TYR A 94 -14.86 -16.37 -18.81
C TYR A 94 -14.30 -16.69 -17.42
N THR A 95 -13.99 -17.96 -17.21
CA THR A 95 -13.43 -18.47 -15.94
C THR A 95 -11.92 -18.34 -15.83
N ASP A 96 -11.21 -18.01 -16.92
CA ASP A 96 -9.75 -17.98 -16.95
C ASP A 96 -9.16 -16.89 -16.05
N PRO A 97 -8.27 -17.23 -15.09
CA PRO A 97 -7.72 -16.26 -14.14
C PRO A 97 -7.01 -15.06 -14.74
N VAL A 98 -6.49 -15.22 -15.95
CA VAL A 98 -5.71 -14.19 -16.64
C VAL A 98 -6.60 -13.02 -17.09
N ILE A 99 -7.91 -13.24 -17.26
CA ILE A 99 -8.84 -12.22 -17.74
C ILE A 99 -9.43 -11.36 -16.62
N TYR A 100 -9.37 -11.79 -15.36
CA TYR A 100 -10.05 -11.10 -14.25
C TYR A 100 -9.68 -9.61 -14.13
N PRO A 101 -8.40 -9.18 -14.27
CA PRO A 101 -8.07 -7.75 -14.22
C PRO A 101 -8.74 -6.95 -15.34
N SER A 102 -8.78 -7.52 -16.55
CA SER A 102 -9.41 -6.89 -17.71
C SER A 102 -10.92 -6.88 -17.59
N LEU A 103 -11.52 -7.92 -17.01
CA LEU A 103 -12.95 -7.97 -16.70
C LEU A 103 -13.36 -6.84 -15.76
N ILE A 104 -12.64 -6.64 -14.65
CA ILE A 104 -12.90 -5.54 -13.71
C ILE A 104 -12.74 -4.17 -14.42
N THR A 105 -11.67 -4.01 -15.20
CA THR A 105 -11.36 -2.73 -15.84
C THR A 105 -12.36 -2.37 -16.96
N ILE A 106 -12.75 -3.32 -17.80
CA ILE A 106 -13.65 -3.09 -18.94
C ILE A 106 -15.06 -2.73 -18.45
N PHE A 107 -15.51 -3.35 -17.36
CA PHE A 107 -16.85 -3.20 -16.78
C PHE A 107 -16.91 -2.21 -15.59
N GLU A 108 -15.81 -1.49 -15.30
CA GLU A 108 -15.69 -0.53 -14.20
C GLU A 108 -16.84 0.49 -14.14
N ARG A 109 -17.32 0.93 -15.32
CA ARG A 109 -18.37 1.97 -15.45
C ARG A 109 -19.76 1.41 -15.75
N GLU A 110 -19.92 0.09 -15.75
CA GLU A 110 -21.24 -0.50 -15.95
C GLU A 110 -22.11 -0.35 -14.70
N ARG A 111 -23.41 -0.59 -14.87
CA ARG A 111 -24.35 -0.50 -13.75
C ARG A 111 -24.07 -1.59 -12.71
N HIS A 112 -24.58 -1.33 -11.52
CA HIS A 112 -24.38 -2.13 -10.32
C HIS A 112 -24.72 -3.61 -10.51
N ASP A 113 -25.83 -3.95 -11.16
CA ASP A 113 -26.23 -5.34 -11.47
C ASP A 113 -25.14 -6.17 -12.16
N VAL A 114 -24.42 -5.59 -13.13
CA VAL A 114 -23.34 -6.29 -13.85
C VAL A 114 -22.10 -6.41 -12.99
N ARG A 115 -21.78 -5.36 -12.22
CA ARG A 115 -20.61 -5.34 -11.34
C ARG A 115 -20.78 -6.36 -10.21
N THR A 116 -21.95 -6.40 -9.57
CA THR A 116 -22.29 -7.41 -8.56
C THR A 116 -22.21 -8.82 -9.13
N ALA A 117 -22.73 -9.05 -10.35
CA ALA A 117 -22.64 -10.36 -11.01
C ALA A 117 -21.20 -10.79 -11.30
N ILE A 118 -20.30 -9.86 -11.66
CA ILE A 118 -18.87 -10.15 -11.83
C ILE A 118 -18.24 -10.54 -10.49
N LEU A 119 -18.57 -9.84 -9.40
CA LEU A 119 -18.04 -10.17 -8.06
C LEU A 119 -18.56 -11.51 -7.56
N ASP A 120 -19.84 -11.83 -7.81
CA ASP A 120 -20.42 -13.15 -7.50
C ASP A 120 -19.72 -14.25 -8.29
N MET A 121 -19.44 -14.03 -9.58
CA MET A 121 -18.68 -14.97 -10.39
C MET A 121 -17.27 -15.19 -9.82
N LEU A 122 -16.55 -14.13 -9.42
CA LEU A 122 -15.22 -14.27 -8.83
C LEU A 122 -15.27 -15.05 -7.50
N LEU A 123 -16.31 -14.82 -6.69
CA LEU A 123 -16.54 -15.59 -5.47
C LEU A 123 -16.74 -17.08 -5.77
N GLU A 124 -17.55 -17.42 -6.79
CA GLU A 124 -17.83 -18.79 -7.23
C GLU A 124 -16.58 -19.52 -7.76
N GLN A 125 -15.59 -18.82 -8.31
CA GLN A 125 -14.37 -19.46 -8.84
C GLN A 125 -13.46 -20.02 -7.75
N GLU A 126 -13.57 -19.52 -6.51
CA GLU A 126 -12.80 -20.00 -5.35
C GLU A 126 -11.28 -20.08 -5.55
N SER A 127 -10.75 -19.32 -6.51
CA SER A 127 -9.34 -19.34 -6.91
C SER A 127 -8.57 -18.22 -6.22
N GLU A 128 -7.31 -18.47 -5.88
CA GLU A 128 -6.43 -17.45 -5.30
C GLU A 128 -6.35 -16.18 -6.18
N LYS A 129 -6.39 -16.34 -7.51
CA LYS A 129 -6.40 -15.21 -8.44
C LYS A 129 -7.70 -14.43 -8.41
N ALA A 130 -8.82 -15.11 -8.15
CA ALA A 130 -10.12 -14.47 -7.98
C ALA A 130 -10.17 -13.71 -6.64
N ASP A 131 -9.63 -14.28 -5.56
CA ASP A 131 -9.50 -13.60 -4.27
C ASP A 131 -8.64 -12.33 -4.37
N VAL A 132 -7.54 -12.38 -5.13
CA VAL A 132 -6.72 -11.19 -5.42
C VAL A 132 -7.48 -10.15 -6.22
N ALA A 133 -8.29 -10.58 -7.20
CA ALA A 133 -9.12 -9.68 -7.99
C ALA A 133 -10.20 -9.01 -7.12
N LEU A 134 -10.87 -9.76 -6.24
CA LEU A 134 -11.81 -9.24 -5.25
C LEU A 134 -11.14 -8.25 -4.30
N ALA A 135 -9.96 -8.58 -3.77
CA ALA A 135 -9.18 -7.69 -2.92
C ALA A 135 -8.77 -6.41 -3.65
N TRP A 136 -8.43 -6.49 -4.94
CA TRP A 136 -8.12 -5.32 -5.75
C TRP A 136 -9.33 -4.38 -5.86
N VAL A 137 -10.52 -4.93 -6.13
CA VAL A 137 -11.76 -4.14 -6.19
C VAL A 137 -12.06 -3.53 -4.82
N ALA A 138 -11.97 -4.31 -3.75
CA ALA A 138 -12.21 -3.85 -2.39
C ALA A 138 -11.28 -2.69 -1.98
N ALA A 139 -10.04 -2.67 -2.47
CA ALA A 139 -9.08 -1.63 -2.13
C ALA A 139 -9.11 -0.40 -3.06
N PHE A 140 -9.35 -0.59 -4.36
CA PHE A 140 -9.03 0.45 -5.37
C PHE A 140 -10.19 0.88 -6.25
N ASP A 141 -11.36 0.28 -6.10
CA ASP A 141 -12.52 0.71 -6.88
C ASP A 141 -12.95 2.14 -6.48
N ARG A 142 -13.47 2.90 -7.45
CA ARG A 142 -13.91 4.29 -7.24
C ARG A 142 -15.20 4.35 -6.44
N ASP A 143 -16.07 3.36 -6.60
CA ASP A 143 -17.38 3.30 -5.98
C ASP A 143 -17.30 2.61 -4.61
N GLU A 144 -17.63 3.36 -3.57
CA GLU A 144 -17.60 2.87 -2.19
C GLU A 144 -18.53 1.69 -1.95
N VAL A 145 -19.72 1.68 -2.57
CA VAL A 145 -20.68 0.58 -2.43
C VAL A 145 -20.07 -0.71 -2.98
N VAL A 146 -19.41 -0.62 -4.14
CA VAL A 146 -18.80 -1.79 -4.76
C VAL A 146 -17.53 -2.23 -4.03
N ARG A 147 -16.76 -1.31 -3.43
CA ARG A 147 -15.67 -1.68 -2.50
C ARG A 147 -16.20 -2.50 -1.33
N ALA A 148 -17.28 -2.05 -0.69
CA ALA A 148 -17.90 -2.74 0.43
C ALA A 148 -18.44 -4.13 0.03
N GLU A 149 -19.05 -4.24 -1.14
CA GLU A 149 -19.55 -5.52 -1.67
C GLU A 149 -18.45 -6.52 -2.02
N ALA A 150 -17.33 -6.05 -2.56
CA ALA A 150 -16.16 -6.88 -2.81
C ALA A 150 -15.51 -7.33 -1.50
N LEU A 151 -15.46 -6.44 -0.51
CA LEU A 151 -14.95 -6.74 0.83
C LEU A 151 -15.80 -7.78 1.56
N ASP A 152 -17.14 -7.69 1.50
CA ASP A 152 -18.05 -8.70 2.07
C ASP A 152 -17.78 -10.09 1.49
N ARG A 153 -17.66 -10.19 0.16
CA ARG A 153 -17.37 -11.44 -0.54
C ARG A 153 -16.00 -12.01 -0.18
N LEU A 154 -14.99 -11.14 -0.12
CA LEU A 154 -13.65 -11.54 0.32
C LEU A 154 -13.66 -12.00 1.78
N GLY A 155 -14.42 -11.34 2.66
CA GLY A 155 -14.61 -11.74 4.05
C GLY A 155 -15.19 -13.15 4.15
N ARG A 156 -16.25 -13.45 3.39
CA ARG A 156 -16.82 -14.81 3.31
C ARG A 156 -15.81 -15.87 2.86
N ARG A 157 -14.92 -15.53 1.91
CA ARG A 157 -13.83 -16.44 1.50
C ARG A 157 -12.80 -16.66 2.60
N ILE A 158 -12.39 -15.59 3.30
CA ILE A 158 -11.43 -15.67 4.40
C ILE A 158 -12.00 -16.48 5.56
N GLU A 159 -13.29 -16.32 5.89
CA GLU A 159 -13.97 -17.14 6.89
C GLU A 159 -14.03 -18.62 6.49
N ALA A 160 -14.26 -18.93 5.22
CA ALA A 160 -14.30 -20.30 4.71
C ALA A 160 -12.91 -20.98 4.72
N VAL A 161 -11.85 -20.24 4.38
CA VAL A 161 -10.46 -20.76 4.35
C VAL A 161 -9.82 -20.75 5.74
N GLY A 162 -10.21 -19.81 6.61
CA GLY A 162 -9.66 -19.61 7.95
C GLY A 162 -8.37 -18.76 7.99
N ASP A 163 -7.84 -18.34 6.85
CA ASP A 163 -6.68 -17.45 6.74
C ASP A 163 -6.81 -16.54 5.49
N ILE A 164 -6.05 -15.44 5.47
CA ILE A 164 -5.98 -14.54 4.33
C ILE A 164 -5.17 -15.20 3.21
N PRO A 165 -5.70 -15.34 1.98
CA PRO A 165 -4.97 -15.93 0.86
C PRO A 165 -3.61 -15.25 0.62
N ALA A 166 -2.59 -16.04 0.27
CA ALA A 166 -1.22 -15.54 0.08
C ALA A 166 -1.14 -14.42 -0.97
N GLY A 167 -1.85 -14.57 -2.09
CA GLY A 167 -1.97 -13.53 -3.10
C GLY A 167 -2.54 -12.20 -2.57
N VAL A 168 -3.52 -12.24 -1.67
CA VAL A 168 -4.11 -11.02 -1.07
C VAL A 168 -3.10 -10.32 -0.16
N ARG A 169 -2.36 -11.08 0.66
CA ARG A 169 -1.24 -10.56 1.46
C ARG A 169 -0.18 -9.90 0.58
N ALA A 170 0.21 -10.55 -0.52
CA ALA A 170 1.17 -10.02 -1.48
C ALA A 170 0.67 -8.73 -2.17
N MET A 171 -0.63 -8.64 -2.45
CA MET A 171 -1.26 -7.44 -3.01
C MET A 171 -1.16 -6.27 -2.03
N ILE A 172 -1.57 -6.46 -0.77
CA ILE A 172 -1.48 -5.44 0.29
C ILE A 172 -0.03 -4.96 0.44
N TYR A 173 0.91 -5.90 0.55
CA TYR A 173 2.35 -5.59 0.65
C TYR A 173 2.83 -4.71 -0.52
N ARG A 174 2.46 -5.07 -1.75
CA ARG A 174 2.85 -4.31 -2.96
C ARG A 174 2.19 -2.94 -3.00
N GLY A 175 0.94 -2.85 -2.57
CA GLY A 175 0.18 -1.60 -2.55
C GLY A 175 0.70 -0.60 -1.51
N LEU A 176 1.05 -1.05 -0.31
CA LEU A 176 1.67 -0.22 0.74
C LEU A 176 3.04 0.37 0.33
N ARG A 177 3.75 -0.32 -0.56
CA ARG A 177 5.04 0.11 -1.11
C ARG A 177 4.93 0.88 -2.42
N SER A 178 3.72 1.15 -2.88
CA SER A 178 3.47 1.92 -4.10
C SER A 178 3.91 3.38 -3.92
N GLY A 179 4.37 3.99 -5.02
CA GLY A 179 4.57 5.44 -5.09
C GLY A 179 3.26 6.25 -5.17
N SER A 180 2.15 5.58 -5.48
CA SER A 180 0.82 6.20 -5.56
C SER A 180 0.11 6.17 -4.22
N GLU A 181 -0.24 7.35 -3.72
CA GLU A 181 -0.92 7.54 -2.42
C GLU A 181 -2.26 6.80 -2.35
N THR A 182 -3.06 6.84 -3.42
CA THR A 182 -4.34 6.12 -3.49
C THR A 182 -4.17 4.61 -3.30
N LYS A 183 -3.13 4.02 -3.90
CA LYS A 183 -2.83 2.59 -3.72
C LYS A 183 -2.37 2.27 -2.30
N VAL A 184 -1.62 3.18 -1.68
CA VAL A 184 -1.14 2.98 -0.30
C VAL A 184 -2.32 3.06 0.67
N ASN A 185 -3.15 4.08 0.54
CA ASN A 185 -4.31 4.30 1.41
C ASN A 185 -5.32 3.15 1.28
N GLY A 186 -5.71 2.77 0.06
CA GLY A 186 -6.62 1.65 -0.16
C GLY A 186 -6.08 0.31 0.36
N SER A 187 -4.76 0.09 0.28
CA SER A 187 -4.15 -1.12 0.84
C SER A 187 -4.11 -1.10 2.37
N ALA A 188 -3.88 0.07 2.98
CA ALA A 188 -3.92 0.22 4.42
C ALA A 188 -5.33 -0.01 4.96
N GLU A 189 -6.34 0.62 4.35
CA GLU A 189 -7.75 0.44 4.70
C GLU A 189 -8.21 -1.00 4.52
N LEU A 190 -7.78 -1.68 3.46
CA LEU A 190 -8.05 -3.11 3.28
C LEU A 190 -7.40 -3.95 4.39
N ALA A 191 -6.13 -3.70 4.72
CA ALA A 191 -5.45 -4.42 5.80
C ALA A 191 -6.17 -4.25 7.15
N GLN A 192 -6.67 -3.05 7.43
CA GLN A 192 -7.48 -2.79 8.62
C GLN A 192 -8.81 -3.53 8.60
N SER A 193 -9.52 -3.48 7.48
CA SER A 193 -10.85 -4.09 7.34
C SER A 193 -10.78 -5.60 7.49
N LEU A 194 -9.70 -6.22 7.01
CA LEU A 194 -9.41 -7.64 7.16
C LEU A 194 -8.75 -8.01 8.49
N LYS A 195 -8.49 -7.04 9.38
CA LYS A 195 -7.77 -7.22 10.64
C LYS A 195 -6.42 -7.94 10.45
N PHE A 196 -5.71 -7.59 9.39
CA PHE A 196 -4.45 -8.24 9.02
C PHE A 196 -3.29 -7.67 9.85
N PHE A 197 -3.16 -8.12 11.09
CA PHE A 197 -2.17 -7.59 12.05
C PHE A 197 -0.72 -7.85 11.63
N ASP A 198 -0.44 -8.85 10.78
CA ASP A 198 0.91 -9.07 10.26
C ASP A 198 1.36 -7.96 9.29
N ALA A 199 0.46 -7.08 8.83
CA ALA A 199 0.81 -5.89 8.07
C ALA A 199 1.34 -4.73 8.92
N ILE A 200 1.31 -4.80 10.26
CA ILE A 200 1.80 -3.73 11.14
C ILE A 200 3.22 -3.27 10.76
N PRO A 201 4.22 -4.16 10.59
CA PRO A 201 5.56 -3.76 10.13
C PRO A 201 5.55 -3.01 8.79
N TRP A 202 4.67 -3.41 7.87
CA TRP A 202 4.58 -2.78 6.56
C TRP A 202 3.96 -1.39 6.65
N LEU A 203 2.95 -1.21 7.50
CA LEU A 203 2.34 0.09 7.80
C LEU A 203 3.31 1.04 8.49
N ILE A 204 4.13 0.55 9.44
CA ILE A 204 5.21 1.32 10.08
C ILE A 204 6.17 1.87 9.03
N THR A 205 6.51 1.09 7.99
CA THR A 205 7.36 1.60 6.91
C THR A 205 6.62 2.51 5.92
N ALA A 206 5.36 2.22 5.65
CA ALA A 206 4.57 2.91 4.63
C ALA A 206 4.14 4.32 5.04
N GLN A 207 4.14 4.65 6.34
CA GLN A 207 3.83 6.00 6.83
C GLN A 207 4.82 7.07 6.35
N PHE A 208 6.04 6.65 5.96
CA PHE A 208 7.09 7.51 5.44
C PHE A 208 7.06 7.51 3.92
N GLY A 209 6.37 8.50 3.34
CA GLY A 209 6.39 8.76 1.90
C GLY A 209 7.56 9.69 1.57
N GLY A 210 8.42 9.30 0.64
CA GLY A 210 9.45 10.21 0.14
C GLY A 210 10.25 9.58 -0.99
N PRO A 211 10.79 10.39 -1.91
CA PRO A 211 11.62 9.89 -3.03
C PRO A 211 12.89 9.14 -2.59
N GLY A 212 13.17 9.01 -1.29
CA GLY A 212 14.31 8.27 -0.73
C GLY A 212 14.06 6.83 -0.25
N SER A 213 12.82 6.32 -0.21
CA SER A 213 12.58 4.97 0.35
C SER A 213 12.77 3.81 -0.65
N SER A 214 12.99 4.09 -1.94
CA SER A 214 13.42 3.11 -2.92
C SER A 214 14.81 3.50 -3.42
N GLY A 215 15.81 2.68 -3.10
CA GLY A 215 17.21 2.87 -3.46
C GLY A 215 17.49 2.89 -4.96
N ARG A 216 17.09 3.96 -5.64
CA ARG A 216 17.60 4.35 -6.94
C ARG A 216 17.61 5.87 -6.96
N GLY A 217 18.78 6.44 -6.69
CA GLY A 217 19.05 7.86 -6.78
C GLY A 217 18.64 8.37 -8.15
N GLN A 218 17.46 8.99 -8.21
CA GLN A 218 17.20 9.97 -9.23
C GLN A 218 17.94 11.20 -8.75
N ALA A 219 19.14 11.39 -9.29
CA ALA A 219 19.89 12.63 -9.09
C ALA A 219 19.00 13.76 -9.61
N GLU A 220 18.30 14.43 -8.70
CA GLU A 220 17.65 15.69 -9.04
C GLU A 220 18.70 16.69 -9.52
N PRO A 221 18.34 17.60 -10.43
CA PRO A 221 19.25 18.65 -10.88
C PRO A 221 19.76 19.41 -9.65
N ARG A 222 21.08 19.47 -9.52
CA ARG A 222 21.81 20.21 -8.48
C ARG A 222 21.63 21.71 -8.71
N GLY A 223 20.43 22.23 -8.45
CA GLY A 223 20.05 23.64 -8.55
C GLY A 223 19.48 24.12 -7.21
N ASP A 224 19.42 25.45 -7.00
CA ASP A 224 18.80 25.97 -5.79
C ASP A 224 17.29 25.68 -5.81
N LEU A 225 16.78 25.16 -4.70
CA LEU A 225 15.36 24.84 -4.54
C LEU A 225 14.49 26.10 -4.48
N ALA A 226 15.04 27.18 -3.93
CA ALA A 226 14.43 28.50 -3.89
C ALA A 226 15.47 29.60 -3.64
N TYR A 227 15.16 30.83 -4.05
CA TYR A 227 15.90 32.02 -3.67
C TYR A 227 14.99 33.05 -2.99
N ILE A 228 15.47 33.68 -1.93
CA ILE A 228 14.80 34.78 -1.24
C ILE A 228 15.67 36.01 -1.40
N VAL A 229 15.15 37.03 -2.09
CA VAL A 229 15.83 38.32 -2.23
C VAL A 229 15.24 39.28 -1.20
N VAL A 230 16.06 39.73 -0.27
CA VAL A 230 15.70 40.80 0.66
C VAL A 230 16.54 42.00 0.30
N GLY A 231 15.90 43.05 -0.21
CA GLY A 231 16.56 44.29 -0.59
C GLY A 231 15.85 45.52 -0.05
N THR A 232 16.64 46.53 0.29
CA THR A 232 16.18 47.89 0.57
C THR A 232 16.52 48.75 -0.65
N GLN A 233 15.50 49.39 -1.21
CA GLN A 233 15.67 50.34 -2.29
C GLN A 233 15.69 51.75 -1.69
N THR A 234 16.85 52.40 -1.73
CA THR A 234 16.99 53.79 -1.29
C THR A 234 17.02 54.67 -2.53
N ALA A 235 16.04 55.56 -2.67
CA ALA A 235 16.06 56.60 -3.68
C ALA A 235 16.92 57.79 -3.18
N PHE A 236 17.76 58.32 -4.06
CA PHE A 236 18.54 59.53 -3.80
C PHE A 236 18.50 60.45 -5.02
N VAL A 237 18.75 61.74 -4.80
CA VAL A 237 18.83 62.71 -5.89
C VAL A 237 20.23 62.62 -6.49
N SER A 238 20.33 62.10 -7.71
CA SER A 238 21.61 61.88 -8.40
C SER A 238 22.16 63.15 -9.03
N ASP A 239 21.27 64.04 -9.49
CA ASP A 239 21.63 65.30 -10.11
C ASP A 239 20.52 66.33 -9.87
N LEU A 240 20.89 67.60 -9.81
CA LEU A 240 20.01 68.73 -9.59
C LEU A 240 20.29 69.78 -10.65
N THR A 241 19.41 69.91 -11.63
CA THR A 241 19.51 71.01 -12.60
C THR A 241 18.80 72.24 -12.02
N PRO A 242 19.50 73.34 -11.72
CA PRO A 242 18.87 74.56 -11.24
C PRO A 242 18.21 75.28 -12.40
N ILE A 243 16.96 75.68 -12.22
CA ILE A 243 16.23 76.55 -13.14
C ILE A 243 16.05 77.89 -12.43
N VAL A 244 16.71 78.92 -12.96
CA VAL A 244 16.69 80.27 -12.39
C VAL A 244 15.84 81.20 -13.23
N SER A 245 15.09 82.07 -12.55
CA SER A 245 14.42 83.24 -13.09
C SER A 245 14.77 84.45 -12.21
N ASP A 246 14.60 85.67 -12.72
CA ASP A 246 15.11 86.91 -12.10
C ASP A 246 14.69 87.14 -10.63
N SER A 247 13.65 86.44 -10.14
CA SER A 247 13.18 86.48 -8.75
C SER A 247 12.86 85.10 -8.14
N ALA A 248 13.23 83.98 -8.78
CA ALA A 248 12.89 82.63 -8.29
C ALA A 248 13.93 81.56 -8.67
N VAL A 249 14.17 80.62 -7.76
CA VAL A 249 15.03 79.45 -7.98
C VAL A 249 14.20 78.19 -7.76
N ALA A 250 14.16 77.31 -8.76
CA ALA A 250 13.60 75.98 -8.65
C ALA A 250 14.68 74.95 -9.01
N PHE A 251 14.56 73.75 -8.45
CA PHE A 251 15.44 72.63 -8.77
C PHE A 251 14.64 71.53 -9.44
N ASP A 252 15.18 71.00 -10.53
CA ASP A 252 14.66 69.79 -11.17
C ASP A 252 15.55 68.60 -10.76
N PRO A 253 15.14 67.78 -9.78
CA PRO A 253 15.93 66.65 -9.30
C PRO A 253 15.77 65.43 -10.22
N THR A 254 16.90 64.83 -10.61
CA THR A 254 16.88 63.47 -11.16
C THR A 254 16.98 62.46 -10.01
N LEU A 255 16.02 61.55 -9.93
CA LEU A 255 15.99 60.49 -8.93
C LEU A 255 16.67 59.23 -9.47
N SER A 256 17.66 58.74 -8.73
CA SER A 256 18.27 57.43 -8.96
C SER A 256 17.98 56.52 -7.77
N THR A 257 17.92 55.20 -8.00
CA THR A 257 17.67 54.24 -6.94
C THR A 257 18.84 53.29 -6.77
N LEU A 258 19.26 53.09 -5.52
CA LEU A 258 20.26 52.10 -5.15
C LEU A 258 19.55 50.96 -4.42
N THR A 259 19.59 49.75 -5.00
CA THR A 259 19.06 48.56 -4.37
C THR A 259 20.21 47.83 -3.67
N THR A 260 20.17 47.78 -2.34
CA THR A 260 21.13 47.00 -1.54
C THR A 260 20.39 45.89 -0.83
N GLY A 261 20.94 44.68 -0.85
CA GLY A 261 20.26 43.53 -0.27
C GLY A 261 21.10 42.28 -0.24
N THR A 262 20.49 41.21 0.30
CA THR A 262 21.06 39.88 0.38
C THR A 262 20.18 38.88 -0.35
N ILE A 263 20.81 37.91 -1.02
CA ILE A 263 20.14 36.79 -1.67
C ILE A 263 20.42 35.54 -0.84
N LEU A 264 19.38 34.94 -0.28
CA LEU A 264 19.45 33.65 0.40
C LEU A 264 19.11 32.54 -0.61
N ARG A 265 19.99 31.56 -0.78
CA ARG A 265 19.80 30.40 -1.66
C ARG A 265 19.52 29.17 -0.79
N ILE A 266 18.39 28.50 -1.01
CA ILE A 266 18.06 27.23 -0.34
C ILE A 266 18.61 26.11 -1.21
N GLN A 267 19.74 25.54 -0.79
CA GLN A 267 20.46 24.51 -1.56
C GLN A 267 20.10 23.09 -1.15
N ASP A 268 19.63 22.91 0.08
CA ASP A 268 19.24 21.62 0.64
C ASP A 268 17.99 21.81 1.50
N ALA A 269 16.97 21.02 1.23
CA ALA A 269 15.75 20.96 2.02
C ALA A 269 15.31 19.50 2.13
N VAL A 270 15.26 18.99 3.35
CA VAL A 270 14.73 17.65 3.61
C VAL A 270 13.21 17.75 3.73
N VAL A 271 12.50 17.37 2.68
CA VAL A 271 11.04 17.23 2.72
C VAL A 271 10.69 15.82 3.17
N THR A 272 10.04 15.70 4.33
CA THR A 272 9.49 14.42 4.81
C THR A 272 7.98 14.44 4.62
N THR A 273 7.46 13.60 3.72
CA THR A 273 6.02 13.48 3.51
C THR A 273 5.46 12.40 4.42
N HIS A 274 4.67 12.81 5.40
CA HIS A 274 3.96 11.89 6.27
C HIS A 274 2.60 11.52 5.68
N ARG A 275 2.33 10.22 5.56
CA ARG A 275 1.03 9.72 5.09
C ARG A 275 0.08 9.60 6.27
N THR A 276 -0.82 10.57 6.42
CA THR A 276 -1.74 10.67 7.57
C THR A 276 -2.75 9.52 7.61
N ILE A 277 -3.28 9.08 6.47
CA ILE A 277 -4.25 7.96 6.41
C ILE A 277 -3.61 6.66 6.89
N VAL A 278 -2.40 6.36 6.42
CA VAL A 278 -1.63 5.18 6.87
C VAL A 278 -1.39 5.23 8.37
N GLN A 279 -1.05 6.40 8.92
CA GLN A 279 -0.85 6.59 10.35
C GLN A 279 -2.13 6.35 11.15
N THR A 280 -3.26 6.90 10.72
CA THR A 280 -4.56 6.68 11.37
C THR A 280 -4.93 5.19 11.37
N VAL A 281 -4.72 4.51 10.24
CA VAL A 281 -4.93 3.07 10.11
C VAL A 281 -4.02 2.30 11.06
N LEU A 282 -2.72 2.60 11.06
CA LEU A 282 -1.74 1.97 11.93
C LEU A 282 -2.15 2.10 13.40
N VAL A 283 -2.39 3.33 13.88
CA VAL A 283 -2.79 3.60 15.26
C VAL A 283 -4.08 2.86 15.64
N ARG A 284 -5.09 2.87 14.77
CA ARG A 284 -6.36 2.17 15.04
C ARG A 284 -6.16 0.66 15.12
N MET A 285 -5.40 0.07 14.18
CA MET A 285 -5.09 -1.36 14.19
C MET A 285 -4.26 -1.78 15.41
N THR A 286 -3.23 -1.01 15.76
CA THR A 286 -2.35 -1.34 16.88
C THR A 286 -3.01 -1.11 18.23
N THR A 287 -3.86 -0.09 18.35
CA THR A 287 -4.69 0.12 19.56
C THR A 287 -5.69 -1.02 19.74
N GLU A 288 -6.33 -1.50 18.67
CA GLU A 288 -7.22 -2.67 18.73
C GLU A 288 -6.47 -3.95 19.08
N ALA A 289 -5.30 -4.18 18.46
CA ALA A 289 -4.51 -5.41 18.68
C ALA A 289 -3.87 -5.48 20.06
N TRP A 290 -3.37 -4.35 20.57
CA TRP A 290 -2.63 -4.29 21.83
C TRP A 290 -3.52 -3.96 23.04
N GLY A 291 -4.67 -3.32 22.82
CA GLY A 291 -5.61 -2.91 23.87
C GLY A 291 -5.26 -1.60 24.58
N TYR A 292 -4.11 -1.00 24.26
CA TYR A 292 -3.68 0.30 24.79
C TYR A 292 -3.54 1.33 23.65
N PRO A 293 -3.83 2.62 23.91
CA PRO A 293 -3.70 3.66 22.90
C PRO A 293 -2.25 3.81 22.44
N THR A 294 -2.05 3.82 21.11
CA THR A 294 -0.73 3.98 20.46
C THR A 294 -0.57 5.32 19.73
N ASP A 295 -1.50 6.25 19.91
CA ASP A 295 -1.49 7.58 19.31
C ASP A 295 -0.27 8.43 19.74
N GLY A 296 0.19 8.25 20.98
CA GLY A 296 1.36 8.93 21.54
C GLY A 296 2.71 8.59 20.87
N LEU A 297 2.75 7.62 19.94
CA LEU A 297 3.95 7.27 19.18
C LEU A 297 4.22 8.25 18.02
N GLY A 298 3.18 8.94 17.51
CA GLY A 298 3.31 9.92 16.43
C GLY A 298 3.93 9.32 15.16
N PHE A 299 4.67 10.14 14.39
CA PHE A 299 5.37 9.72 13.17
C PHE A 299 6.83 9.29 13.43
N ASP A 300 7.18 8.87 14.65
CA ASP A 300 8.56 8.46 14.99
C ASP A 300 8.79 6.98 14.62
N GLY A 301 9.41 6.75 13.47
CA GLY A 301 9.69 5.41 12.95
C GLY A 301 10.52 4.53 13.90
N PRO A 302 11.67 5.00 14.41
CA PRO A 302 12.44 4.30 15.44
C PRO A 302 11.62 3.93 16.68
N ARG A 303 10.76 4.83 17.15
CA ARG A 303 9.90 4.57 18.32
C ARG A 303 8.85 3.51 18.04
N TRP A 304 8.25 3.52 16.84
CA TRP A 304 7.36 2.44 16.37
C TRP A 304 8.04 1.08 16.34
N TRP A 305 9.27 1.00 15.82
CA TRP A 305 10.03 -0.26 15.78
C TRP A 305 10.49 -0.76 17.15
N ARG A 306 10.74 0.16 18.09
CA ARG A 306 11.02 -0.19 19.48
C ARG A 306 9.79 -0.80 20.12
N TRP A 307 8.67 -0.09 20.08
CA TRP A 307 7.39 -0.56 20.58
C TRP A 307 7.00 -1.93 19.99
N TYR A 308 7.12 -2.09 18.66
CA TYR A 308 6.76 -3.34 18.00
C TYR A 308 7.58 -4.54 18.52
N ARG A 309 8.89 -4.35 18.73
CA ARG A 309 9.80 -5.44 19.14
C ARG A 309 9.80 -5.70 20.64
N GLU A 310 9.73 -4.64 21.44
CA GLU A 310 9.92 -4.71 22.90
C GLU A 310 8.59 -4.86 23.64
N ASP A 311 7.50 -4.29 23.14
CA ASP A 311 6.21 -4.30 23.81
C ASP A 311 5.20 -5.24 23.12
N TYR A 312 4.99 -5.06 21.81
CA TYR A 312 3.93 -5.76 21.09
C TYR A 312 4.22 -7.26 20.91
N LEU A 313 5.35 -7.65 20.32
CA LEU A 313 5.68 -9.06 20.08
C LEU A 313 5.71 -9.90 21.38
N PRO A 314 6.29 -9.43 22.50
CA PRO A 314 6.23 -10.16 23.76
C PRO A 314 4.80 -10.29 24.33
N SER A 315 3.98 -9.25 24.20
CA SER A 315 2.57 -9.32 24.65
C SER A 315 1.76 -10.35 23.86
N LEU A 316 2.03 -10.46 22.55
CA LEU A 316 1.39 -11.43 21.68
C LEU A 316 1.83 -12.86 22.03
N SER A 317 3.14 -13.08 22.23
CA SER A 317 3.65 -14.40 22.61
C SER A 317 3.17 -14.83 23.99
N ALA A 318 3.08 -13.91 24.96
CA ALA A 318 2.50 -14.17 26.27
C ALA A 318 1.00 -14.54 26.19
N SER A 319 0.25 -13.86 25.32
CA SER A 319 -1.18 -14.13 25.10
C SER A 319 -1.38 -15.51 24.45
N LEU A 320 -0.57 -15.87 23.46
CA LEU A 320 -0.58 -17.19 22.84
C LEU A 320 -0.19 -18.29 23.83
N ALA A 321 0.86 -18.08 24.64
CA ALA A 321 1.27 -19.02 25.68
C ALA A 321 0.23 -19.19 26.81
N GLY A 322 -0.56 -18.13 27.09
CA GLY A 322 -1.68 -18.19 28.03
C GLY A 322 -2.87 -19.00 27.52
N LEU A 323 -3.10 -19.03 26.20
CA LEU A 323 -4.15 -19.83 25.56
C LEU A 323 -3.81 -21.33 25.53
N ASP A 324 -2.53 -21.68 25.51
CA ASP A 324 -2.05 -23.07 25.51
C ASP A 324 -1.99 -23.72 26.91
N ARG A 325 -2.19 -22.93 27.99
CA ARG A 325 -2.42 -23.53 29.31
C ARG A 325 -3.87 -24.03 29.38
N PRO A 326 -4.12 -25.36 29.51
CA PRO A 326 -5.45 -25.80 29.88
C PRO A 326 -5.80 -25.13 31.21
N GLU A 327 -7.02 -24.60 31.33
CA GLU A 327 -7.53 -23.99 32.55
C GLU A 327 -7.47 -25.00 33.72
N SER A 328 -6.31 -25.10 34.38
CA SER A 328 -6.18 -25.73 35.68
C SER A 328 -6.44 -24.66 36.72
N GLY A 329 -7.69 -24.55 37.16
CA GLY A 329 -8.04 -23.68 38.29
C GLY A 329 -9.43 -23.06 38.26
N ALA A 330 -10.44 -23.76 37.76
CA ALA A 330 -11.83 -23.45 38.07
C ALA A 330 -12.36 -24.43 39.12
N ASN A 331 -11.87 -24.30 40.36
CA ASN A 331 -12.67 -24.37 41.60
C ASN A 331 -11.78 -24.28 42.84
N ASP A 332 -12.38 -23.77 43.91
CA ASP A 332 -11.89 -23.71 45.29
C ASP A 332 -11.03 -22.48 45.65
N GLN A 333 -11.66 -21.31 45.59
CA GLN A 333 -11.44 -20.29 46.62
C GLN A 333 -12.69 -20.18 47.50
N GLU A 334 -12.56 -20.84 48.65
CA GLU A 334 -13.22 -20.64 49.93
C GLU A 334 -14.15 -19.42 50.04
N ARG A 335 -15.44 -19.75 50.19
CA ARG A 335 -16.44 -18.95 50.90
C ARG A 335 -15.88 -18.62 52.31
N PRO A 336 -15.71 -17.35 52.71
CA PRO A 336 -15.43 -17.04 54.09
C PRO A 336 -16.67 -17.35 54.95
N ALA A 337 -16.42 -18.07 56.04
CA ALA A 337 -17.41 -18.58 56.98
C ALA A 337 -18.31 -17.49 57.57
N GLU A 338 -19.61 -17.81 57.66
CA GLU A 338 -20.61 -17.11 58.45
C GLU A 338 -20.15 -16.92 59.91
N THR A 339 -20.11 -15.66 60.35
CA THR A 339 -19.96 -15.26 61.75
C THR A 339 -21.20 -15.70 62.54
N PRO A 340 -21.07 -16.44 63.67
CA PRO A 340 -22.22 -16.76 64.50
C PRO A 340 -22.68 -15.55 65.33
N ALA A 341 -24.00 -15.42 65.42
CA ALA A 341 -24.72 -14.38 66.15
C ALA A 341 -24.40 -14.34 67.65
N VAL A 342 -24.23 -13.13 68.19
CA VAL A 342 -24.18 -12.85 69.64
C VAL A 342 -25.61 -12.67 70.16
N PRO A 343 -26.04 -13.42 71.19
CA PRO A 343 -27.37 -13.24 71.78
C PRO A 343 -27.41 -12.01 72.69
N SER A 344 -28.53 -11.30 72.58
CA SER A 344 -28.89 -10.12 73.36
C SER A 344 -29.00 -10.44 74.86
N ARG A 345 -28.44 -9.57 75.71
CA ARG A 345 -28.99 -9.24 77.03
C ARG A 345 -28.57 -7.85 77.46
#